data_AF-A0A9E5WN26-F1
#
_entry.id   AF-A0A9E5WN26-F1
#
_cell.length_a   1.000
_cell.length_b   1.000
_cell.length_c   1.000
_cell.angle_alpha   90.00
_cell.angle_beta   90.00
_cell.angle_gamma   90.00
#
_symmetry.space_group_name_H-M   'P 1'
#
loop_
_entity.id
_entity.type
_entity.pdbx_description
1 polymer ?
#
loop_
_entity_poly.entity_id
_entity_poly.type
_entity_poly.pdbx_seq_one_letter_code
_entity_poly.pdbx_strand_id
1 'polypeptide(L)'
;MLSTEGIDFSTIFATRREYCRILLEMSRRQFELVQNADYAGLLELLGRKQRLLGRLDQLNQSHPDLWEQWRQRRDYLPAEARSRCERILKESEDLLAQVLAQEKQGTDLLTAQRDATQQQLETIAQGIQTQEAYRDHLAPATHRRLDVNQ
;
A
#
# COMPACT_ATOMS: atom_id res chain seq x y z
N MET A 1 37.41 -30.95 15.04
CA MET A 1 36.83 -29.88 14.21
C MET A 1 35.32 -30.06 14.23
N LEU A 2 34.64 -29.36 15.15
CA LEU A 2 33.18 -29.41 15.24
C LEU A 2 32.64 -28.37 14.26
N SER A 3 31.99 -28.83 13.21
CA SER A 3 31.22 -28.00 12.28
C SER A 3 30.05 -27.39 13.04
N THR A 4 30.23 -26.18 13.54
CA THR A 4 29.11 -25.34 13.98
C THR A 4 28.32 -24.95 12.75
N GLU A 5 27.25 -25.68 12.41
CA GLU A 5 26.11 -25.09 11.69
C GLU A 5 25.46 -24.07 12.63
N GLY A 6 26.17 -22.96 12.86
CA GLY A 6 25.70 -21.82 13.61
C GLY A 6 24.80 -20.97 12.72
N ILE A 7 23.75 -20.39 13.30
CA ILE A 7 22.91 -19.41 12.61
C ILE A 7 23.79 -18.27 12.07
N ASP A 8 23.76 -18.09 10.75
CA ASP A 8 24.39 -16.94 10.09
C ASP A 8 23.46 -15.73 10.16
N PHE A 9 23.55 -15.00 11.27
CA PHE A 9 22.77 -13.77 11.50
C PHE A 9 22.98 -12.74 10.38
N SER A 10 24.21 -12.62 9.85
CA SER A 10 24.52 -11.62 8.83
C SER A 10 23.76 -11.91 7.54
N THR A 11 23.72 -13.18 7.12
CA THR A 11 23.01 -13.58 5.90
C THR A 11 21.49 -13.43 6.05
N ILE A 12 20.93 -13.82 7.20
CA ILE A 12 19.49 -13.68 7.46
C ILE A 12 19.09 -12.20 7.51
N PHE A 13 19.82 -11.36 8.24
CA PHE A 13 19.55 -9.93 8.30
C PHE A 13 19.75 -9.25 6.95
N ALA A 14 20.76 -9.63 6.16
CA ALA A 14 20.97 -9.10 4.82
C ALA A 14 19.78 -9.41 3.90
N THR A 15 19.25 -10.64 3.99
CA THR A 15 18.07 -11.05 3.22
C THR A 15 16.84 -10.24 3.62
N ARG A 16 16.61 -10.02 4.92
CA ARG A 16 15.52 -9.15 5.41
C ARG A 16 15.66 -7.72 4.89
N ARG A 17 16.88 -7.17 4.94
CA ARG A 17 17.17 -5.83 4.42
C ARG A 17 16.84 -5.72 2.95
N GLU A 18 17.18 -6.73 2.16
CA GLU A 18 16.88 -6.76 0.72
C GLU A 18 15.37 -6.76 0.47
N TYR A 19 14.59 -7.53 1.24
CA TYR A 19 13.13 -7.46 1.15
C TYR A 19 12.59 -6.08 1.51
N CYS A 20 13.13 -5.40 2.52
CA CYS A 20 12.74 -4.03 2.86
C CYS A 20 13.07 -3.04 1.74
N ARG A 21 14.23 -3.20 1.09
CA ARG A 21 14.66 -2.38 -0.06
C ARG A 21 13.72 -2.57 -1.26
N ILE A 22 13.41 -3.82 -1.62
CA ILE A 22 12.49 -4.12 -2.72
C ILE A 22 11.09 -3.59 -2.40
N LEU A 23 10.61 -3.75 -1.15
CA LEU A 23 9.33 -3.17 -0.72
C LEU A 23 9.30 -1.66 -0.90
N LEU A 24 10.38 -0.96 -0.54
CA LEU A 24 10.48 0.48 -0.72
C LEU A 24 10.41 0.90 -2.19
N GLU A 25 11.12 0.19 -3.07
CA GLU A 25 11.05 0.44 -4.51
C GLU A 25 9.63 0.23 -5.06
N MET A 26 8.96 -0.86 -4.64
CA MET A 26 7.57 -1.10 -4.99
C MET A 26 6.63 -0.04 -4.38
N SER A 27 6.94 0.53 -3.22
CA SER A 27 6.16 1.61 -2.59
C SER A 27 6.24 2.92 -3.40
N ARG A 28 7.45 3.26 -3.87
CA ARG A 28 7.65 4.38 -4.81
C ARG A 28 6.89 4.17 -6.10
N ARG A 29 6.99 2.98 -6.69
CA ARG A 29 6.29 2.68 -7.94
C ARG A 29 4.77 2.70 -7.77
N GLN A 30 4.26 2.24 -6.63
CA GLN A 30 2.84 2.33 -6.31
C GLN A 30 2.37 3.78 -6.31
N PHE A 31 3.11 4.67 -5.66
CA PHE A 31 2.80 6.09 -5.63
C PHE A 31 2.74 6.71 -7.05
N GLU A 32 3.67 6.35 -7.93
CA GLU A 32 3.65 6.78 -9.33
C GLU A 32 2.41 6.25 -10.08
N LEU A 33 2.03 4.99 -9.88
CA LEU A 33 0.85 4.41 -10.53
C LEU A 33 -0.45 5.08 -10.07
N VAL A 34 -0.55 5.40 -8.78
CA VAL A 34 -1.68 6.16 -8.22
C VAL A 34 -1.76 7.56 -8.81
N GLN A 35 -0.63 8.27 -8.91
CA GLN A 35 -0.61 9.61 -9.53
C GLN A 35 -1.04 9.59 -11.00
N ASN A 36 -0.70 8.54 -11.73
CA ASN A 36 -1.05 8.38 -13.14
C ASN A 36 -2.41 7.72 -13.37
N ALA A 37 -3.17 7.40 -12.31
CA ALA A 37 -4.43 6.66 -12.37
C ALA A 37 -4.34 5.31 -13.13
N ASP A 38 -3.15 4.67 -13.12
CA ASP A 38 -2.95 3.35 -13.72
C ASP A 38 -3.32 2.24 -12.72
N TYR A 39 -4.62 1.99 -12.62
CA TYR A 39 -5.16 1.00 -11.69
C TYR A 39 -4.84 -0.45 -12.09
N ALA A 40 -4.64 -0.73 -13.38
CA ALA A 40 -4.27 -2.06 -13.85
C ALA A 40 -2.84 -2.40 -13.41
N GLY A 41 -1.89 -1.49 -13.63
CA GLY A 41 -0.53 -1.62 -13.13
C GLY A 41 -0.47 -1.65 -11.60
N LEU A 42 -1.34 -0.89 -10.92
CA LEU A 42 -1.43 -0.88 -9.46
C LEU A 42 -1.82 -2.26 -8.90
N LEU A 43 -2.85 -2.91 -9.45
CA LEU A 43 -3.27 -4.24 -9.02
C LEU A 43 -2.17 -5.29 -9.22
N GLU A 44 -1.47 -5.23 -10.35
CA GLU A 44 -0.36 -6.13 -10.60
C GLU A 44 0.78 -5.94 -9.57
N LEU A 45 1.12 -4.68 -9.28
CA LEU A 45 2.15 -4.34 -8.29
C LEU A 45 1.77 -4.79 -6.88
N LEU A 46 0.51 -4.63 -6.48
CA LEU A 46 0.00 -5.11 -5.20
C LEU A 46 0.15 -6.63 -5.08
N GLY A 47 -0.15 -7.39 -6.14
CA GLY A 47 0.09 -8.84 -6.17
C GLY A 47 1.57 -9.21 -6.02
N ARG A 48 2.49 -8.43 -6.61
CA ARG A 48 3.94 -8.61 -6.41
C ARG A 48 4.34 -8.31 -4.95
N LYS A 49 3.84 -7.24 -4.35
CA LYS A 49 4.08 -6.90 -2.93
C LYS A 49 3.60 -8.00 -1.99
N GLN A 50 2.39 -8.53 -2.21
CA GLN A 50 1.84 -9.60 -1.39
C GLN A 50 2.72 -10.86 -1.43
N ARG A 51 3.23 -11.24 -2.61
CA ARG A 51 4.18 -12.37 -2.73
C ARG A 51 5.49 -12.11 -1.99
N LEU A 52 6.01 -10.88 -2.05
CA LEU A 52 7.23 -10.50 -1.35
C LEU A 52 7.03 -10.55 0.17
N LEU A 53 5.91 -10.03 0.68
CA LEU A 53 5.53 -10.12 2.09
C LEU A 53 5.39 -11.58 2.54
N GLY A 54 4.79 -12.44 1.70
CA GLY A 54 4.72 -13.88 1.98
C GLY A 54 6.10 -14.54 2.10
N ARG A 55 7.08 -14.15 1.27
CA ARG A 55 8.47 -14.63 1.39
C ARG A 55 9.15 -14.13 2.66
N LEU A 56 8.93 -12.87 3.04
CA LEU A 56 9.45 -12.32 4.29
C LEU A 56 8.85 -13.04 5.50
N ASP A 57 7.55 -13.36 5.45
CA ASP A 57 6.88 -14.12 6.51
C ASP A 57 7.42 -15.55 6.59
N GLN A 58 7.62 -16.22 5.46
CA GLN A 58 8.26 -17.54 5.43
C GLN A 58 9.68 -17.51 6.02
N LEU A 59 10.45 -16.46 5.76
CA LEU A 59 11.77 -16.26 6.36
C LEU A 59 11.67 -16.10 7.89
N ASN A 60 10.67 -15.39 8.40
CA ASN A 60 10.42 -15.27 9.85
C ASN A 60 10.06 -16.63 10.46
N GLN A 61 9.17 -17.38 9.81
CA GLN A 61 8.72 -18.70 10.27
C GLN A 61 9.85 -19.74 10.25
N SER A 62 10.80 -19.62 9.32
CA SER A 62 11.98 -20.50 9.24
C SER A 62 12.98 -20.24 10.39
N HIS A 63 12.88 -19.08 11.05
CA HIS A 63 13.76 -18.68 12.15
C HIS A 63 12.96 -18.04 13.30
N PRO A 64 12.08 -18.81 13.97
CA PRO A 64 11.15 -18.27 14.97
C PRO A 64 11.87 -17.61 16.17
N ASP A 65 13.00 -18.19 16.58
CA ASP A 65 13.79 -17.71 17.71
C ASP A 65 14.94 -16.78 17.32
N LEU A 66 14.97 -16.26 16.08
CA LEU A 66 16.09 -15.46 15.55
C LEU A 66 16.48 -14.32 16.49
N TRP A 67 15.49 -13.59 17.00
CA TRP A 67 15.71 -12.42 17.84
C TRP A 67 16.21 -12.78 19.23
N GLU A 68 15.70 -13.86 19.81
CA GLU A 68 16.17 -14.34 21.10
C GLU A 68 17.61 -14.86 21.00
N GLN A 69 17.89 -15.63 19.94
CA GLN A 69 19.24 -16.12 19.67
C GLN A 69 20.23 -14.98 19.38
N TRP A 70 19.80 -13.95 18.65
CA TRP A 70 20.62 -12.75 18.44
C TRP A 70 20.94 -12.05 19.76
N ARG A 71 19.93 -11.81 20.61
CA ARG A 71 20.13 -11.17 21.93
C ARG A 71 21.13 -11.94 22.80
N GLN A 72 21.00 -13.26 22.85
CA GLN A 72 21.86 -14.11 23.67
C GLN A 72 23.28 -14.21 23.11
N ARG A 73 23.46 -14.22 21.79
CA ARG A 73 24.75 -14.52 21.15
C ARG A 73 25.54 -13.30 20.70
N ARG A 74 24.92 -12.14 20.49
CA ARG A 74 25.57 -10.95 19.90
C ARG A 74 26.84 -10.53 20.64
N ASP A 75 26.86 -10.66 21.97
CA ASP A 75 27.97 -10.21 22.82
C ASP A 75 29.17 -11.18 22.75
N TYR A 76 28.94 -12.40 22.26
CA TYR A 76 29.96 -13.42 22.04
C TYR A 76 30.46 -13.47 20.58
N LEU A 77 29.88 -12.66 19.69
CA LEU A 77 30.34 -12.56 18.30
C LEU A 77 31.61 -11.69 18.21
N PRO A 78 32.48 -11.94 17.21
CA PRO A 78 33.56 -11.02 16.89
C PRO A 78 33.02 -9.61 16.64
N ALA A 79 33.74 -8.59 17.11
CA ALA A 79 33.31 -7.19 17.06
C ALA A 79 32.91 -6.74 15.64
N GLU A 80 33.67 -7.18 14.62
CA GLU A 80 33.36 -6.87 13.21
C GLU A 80 32.04 -7.50 12.75
N ALA A 81 31.81 -8.78 13.09
CA ALA A 81 30.59 -9.50 12.72
C ALA A 81 29.36 -8.90 13.42
N ARG A 82 29.50 -8.54 14.69
CA ARG A 82 28.46 -7.84 15.46
C ARG A 82 28.12 -6.50 14.82
N SER A 83 29.13 -5.64 14.58
CA SER A 83 28.95 -4.32 13.99
C SER A 83 28.28 -4.39 12.60
N ARG A 84 28.67 -5.40 11.79
CA ARG A 84 28.03 -5.66 10.50
C ARG A 84 26.54 -5.97 10.64
N CYS A 85 26.17 -6.85 11.57
CA CYS A 85 24.77 -7.19 11.82
C CYS A 85 23.97 -5.98 12.33
N GLU A 86 24.50 -5.25 13.31
CA GLU A 86 23.87 -4.05 13.88
C GLU A 86 23.62 -2.99 12.80
N ARG A 87 24.58 -2.78 11.89
CA ARG A 87 24.41 -1.89 10.74
C ARG A 87 23.31 -2.34 9.79
N ILE A 88 23.28 -3.63 9.42
CA ILE A 88 22.23 -4.18 8.54
C ILE A 88 20.85 -4.04 9.18
N LEU A 89 20.74 -4.27 10.49
CA LEU A 89 19.50 -4.11 11.25
C LEU A 89 19.02 -2.67 11.22
N LYS A 90 19.90 -1.72 11.53
CA LYS A 90 19.60 -0.29 11.47
C LYS A 90 19.14 0.15 10.07
N GLU A 91 19.86 -0.27 9.03
CA GLU A 91 19.48 0.02 7.64
C GLU A 91 18.10 -0.57 7.31
N SER A 92 17.76 -1.75 7.83
CA SER A 92 16.44 -2.37 7.64
C SER A 92 15.33 -1.58 8.31
N GLU A 93 15.56 -1.09 9.54
CA GLU A 93 14.62 -0.24 10.28
C GLU A 93 14.36 1.08 9.54
N ASP A 94 15.43 1.73 9.05
CA ASP A 94 15.33 2.96 8.26
C ASP A 94 14.55 2.75 6.96
N LEU A 95 14.74 1.61 6.28
CA LEU A 95 13.98 1.25 5.09
C LEU A 95 12.50 1.00 5.40
N LEU A 96 12.19 0.30 6.48
CA LEU A 96 10.81 0.04 6.90
C LEU A 96 10.07 1.33 7.27
N ALA A 97 10.73 2.25 7.98
CA ALA A 97 10.15 3.55 8.29
C ALA A 97 9.79 4.33 7.01
N GLN A 98 10.64 4.29 5.98
CA GLN A 98 10.35 4.89 4.68
C GLN A 98 9.19 4.20 3.95
N VAL A 99 9.13 2.86 3.98
CA VAL A 99 8.01 2.10 3.40
C VAL A 99 6.69 2.55 4.03
N LEU A 100 6.60 2.60 5.36
CA LEU A 100 5.39 3.00 6.07
C LEU A 100 4.96 4.43 5.72
N ALA A 101 5.90 5.36 5.63
CA ALA A 101 5.62 6.73 5.22
C ALA A 101 5.05 6.80 3.79
N GLN A 102 5.61 6.04 2.86
CA GLN A 102 5.16 6.01 1.46
C GLN A 102 3.81 5.32 1.28
N GLU A 103 3.55 4.23 1.99
CA GLU A 103 2.24 3.55 1.95
C GLU A 103 1.13 4.46 2.48
N LYS A 104 1.42 5.22 3.56
CA LYS A 104 0.50 6.21 4.09
C LYS A 104 0.20 7.29 3.05
N GLN A 105 1.23 7.90 2.47
CA GLN A 105 1.08 8.93 1.44
C GLN A 105 0.29 8.43 0.22
N GLY A 106 0.54 7.20 -0.24
CA GLY A 106 -0.19 6.60 -1.35
C GLY A 106 -1.66 6.33 -1.03
N THR A 107 -1.95 5.87 0.18
CA THR A 107 -3.33 5.62 0.65
C THR A 107 -4.12 6.92 0.80
N ASP A 108 -3.49 7.95 1.36
CA ASP A 108 -4.09 9.28 1.51
C ASP A 108 -4.42 9.87 0.13
N LEU A 109 -3.52 9.71 -0.85
CA LEU A 109 -3.76 10.16 -2.23
C LEU A 109 -4.92 9.41 -2.91
N LEU A 110 -4.97 8.08 -2.80
CA LEU A 110 -6.07 7.28 -3.35
C LEU A 110 -7.42 7.69 -2.74
N THR A 111 -7.44 7.94 -1.43
CA THR A 111 -8.64 8.38 -0.72
C THR A 111 -9.10 9.75 -1.24
N ALA A 112 -8.19 10.70 -1.38
CA ALA A 112 -8.49 12.03 -1.90
C ALA A 112 -9.03 11.98 -3.36
N GLN A 113 -8.43 11.15 -4.22
CA GLN A 113 -8.90 10.97 -5.61
C GLN A 113 -10.31 10.37 -5.67
N ARG A 114 -10.59 9.37 -4.81
CA ARG A 114 -11.93 8.77 -4.69
C ARG A 114 -12.96 9.82 -4.28
N ASP A 115 -12.66 10.61 -3.25
CA ASP A 115 -13.58 11.60 -2.71
C ASP A 115 -13.86 12.72 -3.73
N ALA A 116 -12.84 13.16 -4.46
CA ALA A 116 -13.01 14.11 -5.57
C ALA A 116 -13.90 13.55 -6.70
N THR A 117 -13.71 12.28 -7.07
CA THR A 117 -14.53 11.61 -8.07
C THR A 117 -15.99 11.51 -7.61
N GLN A 118 -16.21 11.17 -6.33
CA GLN A 118 -17.55 11.12 -5.75
C GLN A 118 -18.24 12.48 -5.80
N GLN A 119 -17.56 13.55 -5.39
CA GLN A 119 -18.10 14.92 -5.45
C GLN A 119 -18.47 15.34 -6.89
N GLN A 120 -17.66 14.97 -7.87
CA GLN A 120 -17.96 15.22 -9.29
C GLN A 120 -19.22 14.47 -9.74
N LEU A 121 -19.37 13.19 -9.36
CA LEU A 121 -20.56 12.41 -9.66
C LEU A 121 -21.82 12.99 -9.01
N GLU A 122 -21.74 13.42 -7.76
CA GLU A 122 -22.85 14.08 -7.05
C GLU A 122 -23.24 15.40 -7.74
N THR A 123 -22.27 16.20 -8.17
CA THR A 123 -22.51 17.45 -8.90
C THR A 123 -23.20 17.20 -10.24
N ILE A 124 -22.77 16.19 -10.99
CA ILE A 124 -23.41 15.79 -12.26
C ILE A 124 -24.84 15.32 -12.01
N ALA A 125 -25.07 14.49 -10.99
CA ALA A 125 -26.40 14.00 -10.66
C ALA A 125 -27.38 15.13 -10.26
N GLN A 126 -26.92 16.12 -9.49
CA GLN A 126 -27.69 17.31 -9.16
C GLN A 126 -27.97 18.19 -10.39
N GLY A 127 -27.01 18.31 -11.30
CA GLY A 127 -27.18 19.01 -12.57
C GLY A 127 -28.25 18.36 -13.46
N ILE A 128 -28.29 17.03 -13.51
CA ILE A 128 -29.32 16.28 -14.25
C ILE A 128 -30.70 16.48 -13.61
N GLN A 129 -30.81 16.36 -12.27
CA GLN A 129 -32.08 16.56 -11.56
C GLN A 129 -32.62 17.99 -11.73
N THR A 130 -31.76 19.00 -11.69
CA THR A 130 -32.19 20.39 -11.91
C THR A 130 -32.63 20.62 -13.35
N GLN A 131 -31.93 20.06 -14.33
CA GLN A 131 -32.35 20.15 -15.74
C GLN A 131 -33.68 19.43 -16.00
N GLU A 132 -33.92 18.27 -15.38
CA GLU A 132 -35.21 17.56 -15.44
C GLU A 132 -36.35 18.37 -14.78
N ALA A 133 -36.12 18.97 -13.61
CA ALA A 133 -37.10 19.82 -12.95
C ALA A 133 -37.48 21.06 -13.78
N TYR A 134 -36.50 21.69 -14.43
CA TYR A 134 -36.75 22.79 -15.37
C TYR A 134 -37.52 22.32 -16.60
N ARG A 135 -37.24 21.11 -17.12
CA ARG A 135 -37.97 20.53 -18.25
C ARG A 135 -39.43 20.24 -17.91
N ASP A 136 -39.70 19.71 -16.72
CA ASP A 136 -41.06 19.45 -16.24
C ASP A 136 -41.86 20.74 -15.99
N HIS A 137 -41.21 21.82 -15.55
CA HIS A 137 -41.87 23.12 -15.37
C HIS A 137 -42.13 23.86 -16.69
N LEU A 138 -41.42 23.52 -17.76
CA LEU A 138 -41.64 24.06 -19.11
C LEU A 138 -42.60 23.21 -19.95
N ALA A 139 -42.98 22.02 -19.50
CA ALA A 139 -44.08 21.27 -20.09
C ALA A 139 -45.38 22.05 -19.81
N PRO A 140 -46.08 22.58 -20.84
CA PRO A 140 -47.33 23.27 -20.62
C PRO A 140 -48.30 22.26 -20.01
N ALA A 141 -48.85 22.57 -18.84
CA ALA A 141 -49.99 21.85 -18.31
C ALA A 141 -51.13 21.96 -19.34
N THR A 142 -51.22 20.99 -20.23
CA THR A 142 -52.41 20.76 -21.05
C THR A 142 -53.49 20.20 -20.14
N HIS A 143 -53.98 21.04 -19.22
CA HIS A 143 -55.31 20.88 -18.64
C HIS A 143 -56.33 21.14 -19.74
N ARG A 144 -56.48 20.15 -20.63
CA ARG A 144 -57.60 20.06 -21.54
C ARG A 144 -58.80 19.61 -20.70
N ARG A 145 -59.44 20.56 -20.01
CA ARG A 145 -60.82 20.37 -19.54
C ARG A 145 -61.67 20.23 -20.80
N LEU A 146 -61.93 18.99 -21.19
CA LEU A 146 -63.03 18.68 -22.10
C LEU A 146 -64.31 18.77 -21.26
N ASP A 147 -64.94 19.94 -21.30
CA ASP A 147 -66.34 20.07 -20.90
C ASP A 147 -67.19 19.51 -22.04
N VAL A 148 -67.60 18.25 -21.91
CA VAL A 148 -68.55 17.62 -22.85
C VAL A 148 -69.91 17.64 -22.16
N ASN A 149 -70.55 18.81 -22.19
CA ASN A 149 -71.98 18.97 -21.95
C ASN A 149 -72.45 20.31 -22.54
N GLN A 150 -72.90 20.28 -23.79
CA GLN A 150 -74.20 20.79 -24.26
C GLN A 150 -74.32 20.69 -25.79
#